data_AF-A0A8T6JCU5-F1
#
_entry.id   AF-A0A8T6JCU5-F1
#
_cell.length_a   1.000
_cell.length_b   1.000
_cell.length_c   1.000
_cell.angle_alpha   90.00
_cell.angle_beta   90.00
_cell.angle_gamma   90.00
#
_symmetry.space_group_name_H-M   'P 1'
#
loop_
_entity.id
_entity.type
_entity.pdbx_description
1 polymer ?
#
loop_
_entity_poly.entity_id
_entity_poly.type
_entity_poly.pdbx_seq_one_letter_code
_entity_poly.pdbx_strand_id
1 'polypeptide(L)'
;MGLHDLDIPGQLFRGETAHPAEAPRHVHLHRGDQFLLDPVRAAGRIRFRCPHRQRRLPRAGFVSGLIHCRVYFILNKGKIRASRMKWTYGYVFLALSWSMNGSAATGICDSQDEYILLLHGGFASAPERVERQHLDVLKRAVTVGLKALANGATALDVVEDSIVLLEDAGIYDAGKGSYFNSEGFVENDASLMEGHTGRAGAVAAAQSLGNPIRAARIAMDRTPHVLFVGATGEATLIELGAEAVEDPKSYFKEYRPPPPQEPAEEHGTVGAVALDRCGNLAAGTSTGGTPGKMPGRVGDSPIIGAGSFANAKYALSATGKGEH
;
A
#
# COMPACT_ATOMS: atom_id res chain seq x y z
N MET A 1 42.26 -18.65 -29.89
CA MET A 1 42.78 -17.28 -30.02
C MET A 1 41.58 -16.36 -30.14
N GLY A 2 41.21 -15.49 -29.21
CA GLY A 2 41.63 -15.19 -27.84
C GLY A 2 40.44 -14.53 -27.15
N LEU A 3 40.22 -14.84 -25.87
CA LEU A 3 39.29 -14.14 -25.00
C LEU A 3 39.92 -12.81 -24.60
N HIS A 4 39.17 -11.71 -24.71
CA HIS A 4 39.60 -10.41 -24.22
C HIS A 4 39.19 -10.26 -22.75
N ASP A 5 40.18 -10.38 -21.88
CA ASP A 5 40.13 -9.95 -20.48
C ASP A 5 40.06 -8.42 -20.43
N LEU A 6 39.16 -7.88 -19.61
CA LEU A 6 39.13 -6.47 -19.24
C LEU A 6 39.66 -6.33 -17.82
N ASP A 7 40.85 -5.71 -17.73
CA ASP A 7 41.55 -5.31 -16.52
C ASP A 7 40.73 -4.31 -15.69
N ILE A 8 40.57 -4.60 -14.38
CA ILE A 8 40.14 -3.63 -13.37
C ILE A 8 41.34 -3.38 -12.44
N PRO A 9 41.92 -2.17 -12.38
CA PRO A 9 43.02 -1.87 -11.47
C PRO A 9 42.53 -1.74 -10.03
N GLY A 10 43.06 -2.60 -9.15
CA GLY A 10 42.88 -2.53 -7.71
C GLY A 10 43.71 -1.40 -7.08
N GLN A 11 43.06 -0.58 -6.24
CA GLN A 11 43.75 0.25 -5.26
C GLN A 11 43.45 -0.24 -3.84
N LEU A 12 44.51 -0.72 -3.19
CA LEU A 12 44.63 -0.95 -1.76
C LEU A 12 44.40 0.36 -0.99
N PHE A 13 43.61 0.31 0.08
CA PHE A 13 43.86 1.12 1.27
C PHE A 13 43.88 0.20 2.51
N ARG A 14 45.06 0.11 3.12
CA ARG A 14 45.29 -0.47 4.46
C ARG A 14 44.77 0.52 5.50
N GLY A 15 44.14 -0.01 6.56
CA GLY A 15 43.29 0.76 7.46
C GLY A 15 43.95 1.42 8.66
N GLU A 16 43.09 2.00 9.48
CA GLU A 16 43.36 2.41 10.86
C GLU A 16 42.31 1.78 11.78
N THR A 17 42.81 1.24 12.89
CA THR A 17 42.09 0.54 13.95
C THR A 17 41.35 1.51 14.88
N ALA A 18 40.10 1.21 15.22
CA ALA A 18 39.41 1.80 16.37
C ALA A 18 38.76 0.70 17.24
N HIS A 19 38.89 0.88 18.56
CA HIS A 19 38.60 -0.03 19.67
C HIS A 19 37.15 -0.60 19.74
N PRO A 20 36.94 -1.74 20.45
CA PRO A 20 35.67 -2.45 20.48
C PRO A 20 34.67 -1.75 21.43
N ALA A 21 33.53 -1.31 20.90
CA ALA A 21 32.39 -0.90 21.70
C ALA A 21 31.49 -2.12 21.96
N GLU A 22 31.09 -2.23 23.23
CA GLU A 22 30.46 -3.36 23.90
C GLU A 22 29.15 -3.85 23.23
N ALA A 23 29.00 -5.17 23.16
CA ALA A 23 27.75 -5.83 22.78
C ALA A 23 26.66 -5.63 23.85
N PRO A 24 25.44 -5.17 23.50
CA PRO A 24 24.35 -5.17 24.46
C PRO A 24 23.80 -6.59 24.66
N ARG A 25 23.68 -6.91 25.94
CA ARG A 25 23.34 -8.20 26.55
C ARG A 25 21.94 -8.68 26.19
N HIS A 26 21.79 -10.01 26.14
CA HIS A 26 20.53 -10.74 26.07
C HIS A 26 19.45 -10.17 26.99
N VAL A 27 18.27 -9.86 26.43
CA VAL A 27 17.06 -9.60 27.21
C VAL A 27 16.22 -10.89 27.23
N HIS A 28 16.17 -11.52 28.40
CA HIS A 28 15.21 -12.57 28.71
C HIS A 28 13.79 -11.96 28.73
N LEU A 29 12.89 -12.47 27.88
CA LEU A 29 11.46 -12.19 28.00
C LEU A 29 10.84 -13.17 28.99
N HIS A 30 10.39 -12.64 30.12
CA HIS A 30 9.61 -13.35 31.13
C HIS A 30 8.23 -13.76 30.58
N ARG A 31 7.78 -14.96 30.97
CA ARG A 31 6.40 -15.45 30.81
C ARG A 31 5.40 -14.53 31.53
N GLY A 32 4.24 -14.34 30.90
CA GLY A 32 3.01 -13.92 31.56
C GLY A 32 2.49 -12.59 31.06
N ASP A 33 1.55 -12.63 30.11
CA ASP A 33 0.27 -11.93 30.20
C ASP A 33 -0.58 -12.33 28.97
N GLN A 34 -1.48 -13.28 29.20
CA GLN A 34 -2.56 -13.62 28.27
C GLN A 34 -3.63 -12.52 28.36
N PHE A 35 -3.89 -11.80 27.27
CA PHE A 35 -5.07 -10.94 27.19
C PHE A 35 -6.24 -11.74 26.63
N LEU A 36 -7.10 -12.20 27.54
CA LEU A 36 -8.43 -12.73 27.25
C LEU A 36 -9.35 -11.54 26.91
N LEU A 37 -10.01 -11.56 25.75
CA LEU A 37 -11.12 -10.66 25.45
C LEU A 37 -12.43 -11.43 25.60
N ASP A 38 -13.23 -11.01 26.59
CA ASP A 38 -14.56 -11.53 26.93
C ASP A 38 -15.62 -11.01 25.92
N PRO A 39 -16.40 -11.87 25.24
CA PRO A 39 -17.20 -11.46 24.08
C PRO A 39 -18.66 -11.18 24.45
N VAL A 40 -18.96 -10.27 25.37
CA VAL A 40 -20.36 -9.83 25.59
C VAL A 40 -20.43 -8.37 26.03
N ARG A 41 -21.07 -7.53 25.21
CA ARG A 41 -21.46 -6.11 25.46
C ARG A 41 -20.32 -5.08 25.53
N ALA A 42 -20.08 -4.40 24.41
CA ALA A 42 -19.66 -2.98 24.48
C ALA A 42 -19.98 -2.23 23.18
N ALA A 43 -21.14 -1.57 23.14
CA ALA A 43 -21.25 -0.31 22.43
C ALA A 43 -20.35 0.73 23.15
N GLY A 44 -19.04 0.67 22.90
CA GLY A 44 -18.04 1.44 23.65
C GLY A 44 -17.03 2.09 22.72
N ARG A 45 -16.75 3.37 22.94
CA ARG A 45 -15.72 4.13 22.22
C ARG A 45 -14.36 3.41 22.33
N ILE A 46 -13.75 3.10 21.20
CA ILE A 46 -12.35 2.66 21.15
C ILE A 46 -11.48 3.90 21.45
N ARG A 47 -10.87 3.95 22.64
CA ARG A 47 -9.83 4.93 22.98
C ARG A 47 -8.47 4.25 22.90
N PHE A 48 -7.62 4.70 21.99
CA PHE A 48 -6.20 4.35 22.01
C PHE A 48 -5.48 5.26 23.01
N ARG A 49 -4.82 4.68 24.02
CA ARG A 49 -3.94 5.40 24.96
C ARG A 49 -2.51 4.95 24.67
N CYS A 50 -1.70 5.82 24.08
CA CYS A 50 -0.28 5.56 23.86
C CYS A 50 0.50 5.80 25.16
N PRO A 51 1.30 4.85 25.66
CA PRO A 51 2.09 5.04 26.88
C PRO A 51 3.53 5.40 26.53
N HIS A 52 3.88 6.69 26.40
CA HIS A 52 5.29 7.06 26.57
C HIS A 52 5.50 8.46 27.16
N ARG A 53 6.24 8.47 28.28
CA ARG A 53 6.75 9.64 29.00
C ARG A 53 7.67 10.45 28.08
N GLN A 54 7.36 11.74 27.92
CA GLN A 54 8.25 12.71 27.28
C GLN A 54 9.58 12.82 28.05
N ARG A 55 10.71 12.55 27.38
CA ARG A 55 12.00 13.17 27.72
C ARG A 55 12.26 14.29 26.71
N ARG A 56 12.45 15.51 27.20
CA ARG A 56 12.75 16.71 26.42
C ARG A 56 14.18 16.66 25.88
N LEU A 57 14.36 16.95 24.59
CA LEU A 57 15.64 17.34 23.98
C LEU A 57 15.46 18.71 23.27
N PRO A 58 16.53 19.50 23.11
CA PRO A 58 16.45 20.95 22.93
C PRO A 58 16.16 21.39 21.48
N ARG A 59 15.59 22.60 21.39
CA ARG A 59 15.09 23.26 20.18
C ARG A 59 16.23 23.62 19.21
N ALA A 60 16.16 23.10 17.98
CA ALA A 60 16.77 23.70 16.79
C ALA A 60 15.65 23.87 15.74
N GLY A 61 15.61 25.03 15.09
CA GLY A 61 14.51 25.47 14.23
C GLY A 61 14.26 24.53 13.05
N PHE A 62 13.16 23.79 13.13
CA PHE A 62 12.52 23.13 11.99
C PHE A 62 11.21 23.85 11.72
N VAL A 63 11.01 24.32 10.50
CA VAL A 63 9.71 24.80 10.02
C VAL A 63 8.78 23.58 10.01
N SER A 64 7.90 23.47 11.00
CA SER A 64 6.98 22.34 11.14
C SER A 64 5.81 22.49 10.16
N GLY A 65 5.88 21.83 9.01
CA GLY A 65 4.68 21.54 8.22
C GLY A 65 3.93 20.38 8.87
N LEU A 66 2.72 20.61 9.39
CA LEU A 66 1.83 19.53 9.81
C LEU A 66 1.28 18.80 8.57
N ILE A 67 1.78 17.61 8.29
CA ILE A 67 1.22 16.71 7.26
C ILE A 67 -0.08 16.11 7.83
N HIS A 68 -1.23 16.44 7.22
CA HIS A 68 -2.54 15.97 7.66
C HIS A 68 -2.99 14.75 6.86
N CYS A 69 -2.52 13.55 7.22
CA CYS A 69 -3.05 12.32 6.60
C CYS A 69 -4.52 12.08 6.98
N ARG A 70 -5.43 12.09 5.99
CA ARG A 70 -6.85 11.73 6.20
C ARG A 70 -7.14 10.34 5.67
N VAL A 71 -7.69 9.49 6.53
CA VAL A 71 -8.07 8.10 6.23
C VAL A 71 -9.56 7.97 6.45
N TYR A 72 -10.26 7.44 5.46
CA TYR A 72 -11.70 7.25 5.53
C TYR A 72 -12.01 5.78 5.68
N PHE A 73 -12.67 5.43 6.79
CA PHE A 73 -13.09 4.08 7.08
C PHE A 73 -14.59 3.96 6.83
N ILE A 74 -14.99 2.93 6.10
CA ILE A 74 -16.38 2.54 6.00
C ILE A 74 -16.45 1.10 6.49
N LEU A 75 -17.13 0.91 7.63
CA LEU A 75 -17.30 -0.40 8.26
C LEU A 75 -18.71 -0.92 7.98
N ASN A 76 -18.86 -2.24 8.09
CA ASN A 76 -20.09 -2.98 7.82
C ASN A 76 -21.35 -2.35 8.48
N LYS A 77 -22.50 -2.47 7.81
CA LYS A 77 -23.83 -1.84 8.08
C LYS A 77 -24.00 -0.37 7.68
N GLY A 78 -23.28 0.11 6.66
CA GLY A 78 -23.54 1.43 6.05
C GLY A 78 -23.23 2.63 6.96
N LYS A 79 -22.53 2.42 8.08
CA LYS A 79 -22.07 3.50 8.96
C LYS A 79 -20.75 4.05 8.42
N ILE A 80 -20.84 5.13 7.65
CA ILE A 80 -19.68 5.94 7.28
C ILE A 80 -19.15 6.61 8.55
N ARG A 81 -17.89 6.33 8.93
CA ARG A 81 -17.19 7.07 9.99
C ARG A 81 -15.98 7.78 9.37
N ALA A 82 -16.17 9.04 9.00
CA ALA A 82 -15.06 9.94 8.70
C ALA A 82 -14.43 10.39 10.02
N SER A 83 -13.22 9.94 10.34
CA SER A 83 -12.45 10.47 11.47
C SER A 83 -11.45 11.52 10.97
N ARG A 84 -11.68 12.80 11.30
CA ARG A 84 -10.62 13.82 11.26
C ARG A 84 -9.66 13.56 12.42
N MET A 85 -8.49 13.01 12.15
CA MET A 85 -7.42 12.86 13.13
C MET A 85 -6.33 13.90 12.88
N LYS A 86 -6.00 14.70 13.91
CA LYS A 86 -4.92 15.69 13.88
C LYS A 86 -3.66 15.05 14.47
N TRP A 87 -2.59 14.90 13.70
CA TRP A 87 -1.31 14.38 14.19
C TRP A 87 -0.12 15.16 13.64
N THR A 88 0.96 15.17 14.41
CA THR A 88 2.18 15.96 14.15
C THR A 88 3.32 15.16 13.50
N TYR A 89 3.19 13.86 13.25
CA TYR A 89 4.15 13.05 12.47
C TYR A 89 3.38 11.88 11.80
N GLY A 90 3.51 11.74 10.47
CA GLY A 90 2.54 11.04 9.62
C GLY A 90 2.98 9.66 9.12
N TYR A 91 2.18 8.64 9.46
CA TYR A 91 2.05 7.35 8.76
C TYR A 91 0.64 6.80 9.02
N VAL A 92 0.06 6.10 8.04
CA VAL A 92 -1.21 5.38 8.19
C VAL A 92 -0.97 3.92 7.85
N PHE A 93 -1.16 3.06 8.83
CA PHE A 93 -1.28 1.63 8.63
C PHE A 93 -2.75 1.25 8.80
N LEU A 94 -3.36 0.69 7.77
CA LEU A 94 -4.59 -0.09 7.96
C LEU A 94 -4.17 -1.44 8.53
N ALA A 95 -4.67 -1.80 9.71
CA ALA A 95 -4.44 -3.11 10.30
C ALA A 95 -5.79 -3.70 10.72
N LEU A 96 -6.16 -4.81 10.09
CA LEU A 96 -7.21 -5.70 10.57
C LEU A 96 -6.56 -6.80 11.41
N SER A 97 -7.05 -7.04 12.62
CA SER A 97 -6.63 -8.18 13.45
C SER A 97 -7.83 -9.06 13.74
N TRP A 98 -7.80 -10.33 13.34
CA TRP A 98 -8.84 -11.31 13.64
C TRP A 98 -8.28 -12.44 14.51
N SER A 99 -8.97 -12.81 15.59
CA SER A 99 -8.62 -13.96 16.42
C SER A 99 -9.50 -15.15 16.04
N MET A 100 -8.93 -16.12 15.32
CA MET A 100 -9.60 -17.41 15.09
C MET A 100 -9.60 -18.24 16.37
N ASN A 101 -10.79 -18.65 16.82
CA ASN A 101 -10.95 -19.91 17.55
C ASN A 101 -11.23 -21.00 16.50
N GLY A 102 -10.26 -21.87 16.23
CA GLY A 102 -10.52 -23.18 15.61
C GLY A 102 -10.00 -23.38 14.18
N SER A 103 -9.14 -24.41 14.08
CA SER A 103 -8.68 -25.21 12.93
C SER A 103 -8.44 -24.56 11.57
N ALA A 104 -7.17 -24.51 11.20
CA ALA A 104 -6.75 -24.62 9.80
C ALA A 104 -7.00 -26.06 9.31
N ALA A 105 -7.96 -26.25 8.40
CA ALA A 105 -8.02 -27.42 7.51
C ALA A 105 -9.04 -27.24 6.37
N THR A 106 -8.54 -27.39 5.13
CA THR A 106 -9.24 -27.92 3.94
C THR A 106 -10.58 -27.31 3.50
N GLY A 107 -10.51 -26.38 2.54
CA GLY A 107 -11.25 -26.46 1.27
C GLY A 107 -12.78 -26.28 1.23
N ILE A 108 -13.47 -26.13 2.36
CA ILE A 108 -14.91 -25.80 2.35
C ILE A 108 -15.11 -24.58 3.25
N CYS A 109 -15.41 -23.45 2.61
CA CYS A 109 -15.75 -22.21 3.29
C CYS A 109 -17.13 -22.35 3.94
N ASP A 110 -17.19 -22.28 5.27
CA ASP A 110 -18.45 -22.08 5.98
C ASP A 110 -18.73 -20.58 6.03
N SER A 111 -19.71 -20.14 5.24
CA SER A 111 -19.88 -18.71 4.95
C SER A 111 -20.25 -17.95 6.21
N GLN A 112 -19.38 -17.04 6.63
CA GLN A 112 -19.63 -16.15 7.75
C GLN A 112 -20.48 -14.95 7.33
N ASP A 113 -21.19 -14.38 8.31
CA ASP A 113 -21.97 -13.14 8.13
C ASP A 113 -21.08 -11.89 8.18
N GLU A 114 -19.86 -12.02 8.69
CA GLU A 114 -18.92 -10.91 8.87
C GLU A 114 -17.94 -10.81 7.69
N TYR A 115 -17.89 -9.64 7.08
CA TYR A 115 -16.95 -9.26 6.03
C TYR A 115 -16.62 -7.77 6.18
N ILE A 116 -15.41 -7.39 5.76
CA ILE A 116 -14.88 -6.05 5.96
C ILE A 116 -14.12 -5.62 4.70
N LEU A 117 -14.26 -4.36 4.33
CA LEU A 117 -13.44 -3.70 3.31
C LEU A 117 -12.97 -2.36 3.86
N LEU A 118 -11.66 -2.12 3.85
CA LEU A 118 -11.07 -0.82 4.16
C LEU A 118 -10.30 -0.34 2.94
N LEU A 119 -10.48 0.93 2.57
CA LEU A 119 -9.80 1.58 1.46
C LEU A 119 -9.10 2.83 1.95
N HIS A 120 -7.99 3.19 1.30
CA HIS A 120 -7.40 4.51 1.40
C HIS A 120 -7.04 5.01 -0.01
N GLY A 121 -6.91 6.32 -0.14
CA GLY A 121 -6.46 6.96 -1.37
C GLY A 121 -5.49 8.08 -1.06
N GLY A 122 -4.53 7.80 -0.16
CA GLY A 122 -3.36 8.59 0.22
C GLY A 122 -3.52 10.10 0.13
N PHE A 123 -3.55 10.81 1.26
CA PHE A 123 -3.87 12.23 1.19
C PHE A 123 -3.20 13.08 2.26
N ALA A 124 -2.43 14.10 1.88
CA ALA A 124 -1.72 14.98 2.82
C ALA A 124 -2.42 16.34 3.06
N SER A 125 -2.92 17.03 2.01
CA SER A 125 -3.65 18.32 2.12
C SER A 125 -4.32 18.76 0.79
N ALA A 126 -5.63 19.08 0.80
CA ALA A 126 -6.43 19.47 -0.38
C ALA A 126 -7.44 20.55 -0.01
N PRO A 127 -7.83 21.38 -1.00
CA PRO A 127 -9.09 22.13 -0.95
C PRO A 127 -10.30 21.21 -0.71
N GLU A 128 -11.32 21.71 0.01
CA GLU A 128 -12.52 20.92 0.37
C GLU A 128 -13.24 20.31 -0.85
N ARG A 129 -13.25 21.02 -1.99
CA ARG A 129 -13.85 20.51 -3.23
C ARG A 129 -13.18 19.24 -3.72
N VAL A 130 -11.85 19.24 -3.73
CA VAL A 130 -11.02 18.11 -4.16
C VAL A 130 -11.25 16.93 -3.19
N GLU A 131 -11.30 17.22 -1.89
CA GLU A 131 -11.63 16.23 -0.86
C GLU A 131 -13.00 15.56 -1.12
N ARG A 132 -14.04 16.32 -1.48
CA ARG A 132 -15.37 15.75 -1.78
C ARG A 132 -15.35 14.81 -3.00
N GLN A 133 -14.64 15.19 -4.07
CA GLN A 133 -14.54 14.36 -5.27
C GLN A 133 -13.85 13.02 -4.98
N HIS A 134 -12.75 13.04 -4.22
CA HIS A 134 -12.05 11.84 -3.77
C HIS A 134 -12.96 10.99 -2.88
N LEU A 135 -13.67 11.62 -1.95
CA LEU A 135 -14.60 10.91 -1.08
C LEU A 135 -15.71 10.20 -1.82
N ASP A 136 -16.22 10.80 -2.89
CA ASP A 136 -17.29 10.18 -3.68
C ASP A 136 -16.80 8.96 -4.46
N VAL A 137 -15.55 8.96 -4.95
CA VAL A 137 -14.94 7.76 -5.53
C VAL A 137 -14.76 6.67 -4.46
N LEU A 138 -14.20 6.99 -3.29
CA LEU A 138 -14.01 6.03 -2.20
C LEU A 138 -15.34 5.42 -1.74
N LYS A 139 -16.40 6.23 -1.59
CA LYS A 139 -17.74 5.73 -1.25
C LYS A 139 -18.26 4.77 -2.30
N ARG A 140 -18.07 5.06 -3.59
CA ARG A 140 -18.47 4.16 -4.68
C ARG A 140 -17.69 2.85 -4.61
N ALA A 141 -16.36 2.90 -4.50
CA ALA A 141 -15.51 1.72 -4.41
C ALA A 141 -15.88 0.83 -3.22
N VAL A 142 -16.07 1.41 -2.03
CA VAL A 142 -16.57 0.66 -0.87
C VAL A 142 -17.95 0.06 -1.12
N THR A 143 -18.88 0.81 -1.69
CA THR A 143 -20.26 0.33 -1.91
C THR A 143 -20.26 -0.88 -2.85
N VAL A 144 -19.49 -0.80 -3.93
CA VAL A 144 -19.34 -1.90 -4.90
C VAL A 144 -18.65 -3.09 -4.24
N GLY A 145 -17.53 -2.87 -3.55
CA GLY A 145 -16.75 -3.94 -2.92
C GLY A 145 -17.50 -4.64 -1.78
N LEU A 146 -18.21 -3.91 -0.91
CA LEU A 146 -19.05 -4.52 0.13
C LEU A 146 -20.19 -5.34 -0.45
N LYS A 147 -20.80 -4.89 -1.56
CA LYS A 147 -21.83 -5.66 -2.26
C LYS A 147 -21.24 -6.95 -2.86
N ALA A 148 -20.03 -6.90 -3.40
CA ALA A 148 -19.34 -8.07 -3.92
C ALA A 148 -19.02 -9.08 -2.79
N LEU A 149 -18.48 -8.62 -1.66
CA LEU A 149 -18.25 -9.47 -0.47
C LEU A 149 -19.54 -10.11 0.04
N ALA A 150 -20.63 -9.34 0.11
CA ALA A 150 -21.94 -9.85 0.52
C ALA A 150 -22.42 -10.99 -0.40
N ASN A 151 -22.13 -10.88 -1.71
CA ASN A 151 -22.46 -11.87 -2.72
C ASN A 151 -21.45 -13.04 -2.80
N GLY A 152 -20.45 -13.09 -1.93
CA GLY A 152 -19.49 -14.20 -1.84
C GLY A 152 -18.24 -14.04 -2.70
N ALA A 153 -17.91 -12.85 -3.18
CA ALA A 153 -16.61 -12.59 -3.80
C ALA A 153 -15.47 -12.78 -2.79
N THR A 154 -14.30 -13.20 -3.27
CA THR A 154 -13.12 -13.38 -2.42
C THR A 154 -12.53 -12.05 -1.97
N ALA A 155 -11.79 -12.06 -0.87
CA ALA A 155 -11.11 -10.86 -0.39
C ALA A 155 -10.12 -10.32 -1.43
N LEU A 156 -9.43 -11.23 -2.13
CA LEU A 156 -8.44 -10.90 -3.15
C LEU A 156 -9.07 -10.18 -4.35
N ASP A 157 -10.17 -10.72 -4.88
CA ASP A 157 -10.87 -10.11 -6.02
C ASP A 157 -11.44 -8.73 -5.65
N VAL A 158 -11.97 -8.59 -4.43
CA VAL A 158 -12.52 -7.31 -3.95
C VAL A 158 -11.43 -6.26 -3.74
N VAL A 159 -10.24 -6.66 -3.27
CA VAL A 159 -9.07 -5.77 -3.16
C VAL A 159 -8.65 -5.29 -4.54
N GLU A 160 -8.49 -6.22 -5.49
CA GLU A 160 -8.11 -5.91 -6.87
C GLU A 160 -9.10 -4.94 -7.52
N ASP A 161 -10.39 -5.29 -7.58
CA ASP A 161 -11.42 -4.48 -8.22
C ASP A 161 -11.59 -3.10 -7.56
N SER A 162 -11.43 -3.04 -6.23
CA SER A 162 -11.49 -1.75 -5.53
C SER A 162 -10.32 -0.85 -5.92
N ILE A 163 -9.11 -1.38 -6.07
CA ILE A 163 -7.93 -0.60 -6.49
C ILE A 163 -8.04 -0.21 -7.96
N VAL A 164 -8.55 -1.09 -8.84
CA VAL A 164 -8.84 -0.75 -10.24
C VAL A 164 -9.76 0.47 -10.34
N LEU A 165 -10.84 0.51 -9.54
CA LEU A 165 -11.73 1.67 -9.50
C LEU A 165 -11.03 2.97 -9.08
N LEU A 166 -9.99 2.89 -8.26
CA LEU A 166 -9.20 4.04 -7.81
C LEU A 166 -8.16 4.45 -8.87
N GLU A 167 -7.43 3.49 -9.46
CA GLU A 167 -6.52 3.70 -10.59
C GLU A 167 -7.23 4.36 -11.78
N ASP A 168 -8.45 3.90 -12.08
CA ASP A 168 -9.25 4.38 -13.20
C ASP A 168 -9.85 5.77 -12.97
N ALA A 169 -9.98 6.19 -11.72
CA ALA A 169 -10.60 7.47 -11.40
C ALA A 169 -9.77 8.67 -11.93
N GLY A 170 -8.47 8.48 -12.13
CA GLY A 170 -7.56 9.50 -12.65
C GLY A 170 -7.42 10.73 -11.76
N ILE A 171 -7.79 10.61 -10.48
CA ILE A 171 -7.67 11.68 -9.47
C ILE A 171 -6.79 11.27 -8.28
N TYR A 172 -6.31 10.02 -8.23
CA TYR A 172 -5.35 9.54 -7.24
C TYR A 172 -3.99 9.36 -7.90
N ASP A 173 -2.91 9.38 -7.11
CA ASP A 173 -1.58 9.01 -7.60
C ASP A 173 -1.47 7.48 -7.74
N ALA A 174 -2.19 6.93 -8.72
CA ALA A 174 -2.16 5.54 -9.13
C ALA A 174 -2.81 5.41 -10.51
N GLY A 175 -2.30 4.50 -11.35
CA GLY A 175 -2.84 4.25 -12.69
C GLY A 175 -2.93 5.54 -13.52
N LYS A 176 -4.14 5.91 -13.96
CA LYS A 176 -4.37 7.06 -14.86
C LYS A 176 -3.97 8.41 -14.29
N GLY A 177 -3.95 8.55 -12.96
CA GLY A 177 -3.65 9.80 -12.26
C GLY A 177 -2.21 9.91 -11.73
N SER A 178 -1.36 8.95 -12.06
CA SER A 178 0.00 8.86 -11.52
C SER A 178 0.90 10.04 -11.87
N TYR A 179 1.78 10.39 -10.94
CA TYR A 179 2.79 11.41 -11.16
C TYR A 179 3.83 11.02 -12.20
N PHE A 180 4.40 12.05 -12.82
CA PHE A 180 5.48 11.95 -13.77
C PHE A 180 6.82 11.96 -13.03
N ASN A 181 7.76 11.13 -13.50
CA ASN A 181 9.16 11.18 -13.10
C ASN A 181 9.88 12.41 -13.70
N SER A 182 11.15 12.62 -13.37
CA SER A 182 11.91 13.79 -13.82
C SER A 182 12.10 13.87 -15.35
N GLU A 183 11.87 12.77 -16.07
CA GLU A 183 11.96 12.69 -17.54
C GLU A 183 10.60 12.81 -18.24
N GLY A 184 9.52 13.04 -17.47
CA GLY A 184 8.19 13.20 -18.04
C GLY A 184 7.51 11.88 -18.43
N PHE A 185 7.83 10.77 -17.74
CA PHE A 185 7.13 9.49 -17.89
C PHE A 185 6.43 9.09 -16.60
N VAL A 186 5.30 8.38 -16.72
CA VAL A 186 4.67 7.70 -15.59
C VAL A 186 5.34 6.35 -15.38
N GLU A 187 5.61 6.00 -14.13
CA GLU A 187 6.20 4.74 -13.70
C GLU A 187 5.42 4.20 -12.49
N ASN A 188 4.47 3.31 -12.73
CA ASN A 188 3.60 2.78 -11.69
C ASN A 188 4.23 1.62 -10.94
N ASP A 189 3.92 1.57 -9.64
CA ASP A 189 4.26 0.47 -8.75
C ASP A 189 2.97 -0.10 -8.14
N ALA A 190 2.79 -1.42 -8.12
CA ALA A 190 1.66 -2.05 -7.45
C ALA A 190 2.00 -3.43 -6.92
N SER A 191 1.34 -3.84 -5.84
CA SER A 191 1.36 -5.22 -5.34
C SER A 191 0.07 -5.63 -4.67
N LEU A 192 -0.15 -6.93 -4.60
CA LEU A 192 -1.22 -7.56 -3.83
C LEU A 192 -0.78 -8.89 -3.25
N MET A 193 -1.42 -9.28 -2.14
CA MET A 193 -1.12 -10.50 -1.39
C MET A 193 -2.38 -11.16 -0.84
N GLU A 194 -2.44 -12.48 -0.97
CA GLU A 194 -3.48 -13.34 -0.42
C GLU A 194 -3.01 -13.96 0.90
N GLY A 195 -3.74 -13.73 1.98
CA GLY A 195 -3.27 -14.02 3.33
C GLY A 195 -3.25 -15.50 3.72
N HIS A 196 -4.19 -16.31 3.21
CA HIS A 196 -4.28 -17.73 3.59
C HIS A 196 -3.23 -18.61 2.88
N THR A 197 -2.85 -18.24 1.66
CA THR A 197 -1.82 -18.95 0.87
C THR A 197 -0.43 -18.31 0.97
N GLY A 198 -0.36 -17.02 1.28
CA GLY A 198 0.86 -16.23 1.17
C GLY A 198 1.27 -15.91 -0.27
N ARG A 199 0.45 -16.25 -1.27
CA ARG A 199 0.71 -15.88 -2.67
C ARG A 199 0.66 -14.37 -2.83
N ALA A 200 1.53 -13.83 -3.65
CA ALA A 200 1.62 -12.41 -3.93
C ALA A 200 2.08 -12.16 -5.36
N GLY A 201 1.78 -10.96 -5.85
CA GLY A 201 2.28 -10.47 -7.13
C GLY A 201 2.49 -8.97 -7.09
N ALA A 202 3.39 -8.50 -7.93
CA ALA A 202 3.83 -7.12 -7.96
C ALA A 202 4.40 -6.73 -9.32
N VAL A 203 4.28 -5.44 -9.63
CA VAL A 203 4.96 -4.77 -10.73
C VAL A 203 5.60 -3.49 -10.22
N ALA A 204 6.77 -3.14 -10.75
CA ALA A 204 7.43 -1.88 -10.39
C ALA A 204 7.99 -1.16 -11.63
N ALA A 205 8.01 0.17 -11.54
CA ALA A 205 8.42 1.08 -12.59
C ALA A 205 7.72 0.82 -13.93
N ALA A 206 6.45 0.43 -13.91
CA ALA A 206 5.70 0.05 -15.09
C ALA A 206 5.17 1.27 -15.86
N GLN A 207 5.46 1.36 -17.16
CA GLN A 207 5.14 2.54 -17.98
C GLN A 207 3.98 2.34 -18.95
N SER A 208 3.58 1.09 -19.21
CA SER A 208 2.65 0.74 -20.30
C SER A 208 1.48 -0.14 -19.86
N LEU A 209 1.29 -0.35 -18.55
CA LEU A 209 0.20 -1.17 -18.01
C LEU A 209 -1.00 -0.30 -17.62
N GLY A 210 -2.19 -0.63 -18.12
CA GLY A 210 -3.41 0.15 -17.86
C GLY A 210 -3.81 0.16 -16.38
N ASN A 211 -3.87 -1.03 -15.78
CA ASN A 211 -4.09 -1.23 -14.35
C ASN A 211 -2.92 -2.01 -13.73
N PRO A 212 -1.93 -1.31 -13.11
CA PRO A 212 -0.80 -1.95 -12.44
C PRO A 212 -1.22 -3.04 -11.44
N ILE A 213 -2.31 -2.86 -10.69
CA ILE A 213 -2.79 -3.89 -9.75
C ILE A 213 -3.24 -5.17 -10.45
N ARG A 214 -3.87 -5.09 -11.64
CA ARG A 214 -4.27 -6.27 -12.42
C ARG A 214 -3.05 -6.99 -13.00
N ALA A 215 -2.04 -6.24 -13.42
CA ALA A 215 -0.79 -6.83 -13.85
C ALA A 215 -0.06 -7.55 -12.70
N ALA A 216 -0.10 -6.99 -11.49
CA ALA A 216 0.36 -7.68 -10.28
C ALA A 216 -0.45 -8.97 -10.01
N ARG A 217 -1.77 -8.97 -10.24
CA ARG A 217 -2.59 -10.19 -10.16
C ARG A 217 -2.17 -11.24 -11.19
N ILE A 218 -1.89 -10.81 -12.43
CA ILE A 218 -1.41 -11.70 -13.49
C ILE A 218 -0.05 -12.31 -13.13
N ALA A 219 0.88 -11.52 -12.61
CA ALA A 219 2.15 -12.02 -12.11
C ALA A 219 1.94 -13.15 -11.08
N MET A 220 1.04 -12.94 -10.12
CA MET A 220 0.69 -13.90 -9.07
C MET A 220 0.01 -15.18 -9.59
N ASP A 221 -0.94 -15.06 -10.52
CA ASP A 221 -1.80 -16.18 -10.93
C ASP A 221 -1.26 -16.95 -12.15
N ARG A 222 -0.44 -16.33 -12.99
CA ARG A 222 0.04 -16.89 -14.26
C ARG A 222 1.51 -17.26 -14.26
N THR A 223 2.24 -16.96 -13.19
CA THR A 223 3.69 -17.20 -13.12
C THR A 223 4.10 -17.77 -11.76
N PRO A 224 5.27 -18.41 -11.64
CA PRO A 224 5.85 -18.78 -10.35
C PRO A 224 6.60 -17.63 -9.67
N HIS A 225 6.55 -16.41 -10.22
CA HIS A 225 7.33 -15.25 -9.78
C HIS A 225 6.44 -14.19 -9.13
N VAL A 226 7.04 -13.39 -8.24
CA VAL A 226 6.30 -12.37 -7.48
C VAL A 226 6.39 -11.00 -8.13
N LEU A 227 7.58 -10.55 -8.55
CA LEU A 227 7.80 -9.16 -8.97
C LEU A 227 8.35 -9.11 -10.39
N PHE A 228 7.71 -8.31 -11.24
CA PHE A 228 8.17 -7.98 -12.59
C PHE A 228 8.52 -6.50 -12.70
N VAL A 229 9.60 -6.19 -13.42
CA VAL A 229 10.11 -4.82 -13.58
C VAL A 229 10.58 -4.59 -15.00
N GLY A 230 10.55 -3.32 -15.43
CA GLY A 230 11.06 -2.87 -16.71
C GLY A 230 10.29 -3.39 -17.93
N ALA A 231 10.67 -2.89 -19.10
CA ALA A 231 9.92 -3.10 -20.35
C ALA A 231 9.74 -4.57 -20.74
N THR A 232 10.74 -5.43 -20.49
CA THR A 232 10.63 -6.87 -20.79
C THR A 232 9.72 -7.61 -19.82
N GLY A 233 9.69 -7.19 -18.55
CA GLY A 233 8.74 -7.70 -17.57
C GLY A 233 7.31 -7.32 -17.91
N GLU A 234 7.08 -6.06 -18.30
CA GLU A 234 5.79 -5.58 -18.79
C GLU A 234 5.34 -6.34 -20.03
N ALA A 235 6.20 -6.49 -21.03
CA ALA A 235 5.90 -7.26 -22.24
C ALA A 235 5.46 -8.70 -21.92
N THR A 236 6.16 -9.35 -20.98
CA THR A 236 5.79 -10.70 -20.51
C THR A 236 4.39 -10.72 -19.90
N LEU A 237 4.06 -9.74 -19.05
CA LEU A 237 2.73 -9.68 -18.43
C LEU A 237 1.64 -9.36 -19.46
N ILE A 238 1.93 -8.53 -20.46
CA ILE A 238 1.02 -8.23 -21.58
C ILE A 238 0.73 -9.50 -22.40
N GLU A 239 1.75 -10.30 -22.71
CA GLU A 239 1.58 -11.61 -23.37
C GLU A 239 0.71 -12.56 -22.54
N LEU A 240 0.78 -12.45 -21.20
CA LEU A 240 -0.03 -13.22 -20.26
C LEU A 240 -1.44 -12.63 -20.02
N GLY A 241 -1.79 -11.53 -20.70
CA GLY A 241 -3.13 -10.94 -20.72
C GLY A 241 -3.28 -9.62 -19.95
N ALA A 242 -2.19 -8.97 -19.57
CA ALA A 242 -2.27 -7.63 -18.98
C ALA A 242 -2.65 -6.60 -20.05
N GLU A 243 -3.48 -5.63 -19.67
CA GLU A 243 -3.88 -4.56 -20.58
C GLU A 243 -2.70 -3.61 -20.83
N ALA A 244 -2.31 -3.50 -22.10
CA ALA A 244 -1.32 -2.56 -22.57
C ALA A 244 -1.95 -1.21 -22.91
N VAL A 245 -1.27 -0.13 -22.54
CA VAL A 245 -1.57 1.23 -22.95
C VAL A 245 -0.77 1.53 -24.21
N GLU A 246 -1.46 1.65 -25.35
CA GLU A 246 -0.80 1.84 -26.66
C GLU A 246 -0.07 3.19 -26.76
N ASP A 247 -0.63 4.25 -26.16
CA ASP A 247 -0.02 5.58 -26.11
C ASP A 247 0.00 6.11 -24.66
N PRO A 248 1.03 5.73 -23.88
CA PRO A 248 1.18 6.18 -22.49
C PRO A 248 1.14 7.69 -22.32
N LYS A 249 1.65 8.46 -23.30
CA LYS A 249 1.70 9.92 -23.21
C LYS A 249 0.34 10.58 -23.28
N SER A 250 -0.63 9.99 -23.97
CA SER A 250 -2.01 10.52 -24.04
C SER A 250 -2.94 9.88 -23.01
N TYR A 251 -2.63 8.66 -22.56
CA TYR A 251 -3.40 7.96 -21.53
C TYR A 251 -3.16 8.52 -20.13
N PHE A 252 -1.89 8.70 -19.75
CA PHE A 252 -1.53 9.29 -18.47
C PHE A 252 -1.57 10.82 -18.59
N LYS A 253 -2.42 11.46 -17.77
CA LYS A 253 -2.58 12.91 -17.83
C LYS A 253 -1.34 13.58 -17.26
N GLU A 254 -0.67 14.40 -18.07
CA GLU A 254 0.44 15.25 -17.63
C GLU A 254 0.05 16.03 -16.36
N TYR A 255 0.63 15.65 -15.22
CA TYR A 255 0.55 16.45 -14.02
C TYR A 255 1.39 17.70 -14.25
N ARG A 256 0.73 18.83 -14.46
CA ARG A 256 1.38 20.14 -14.44
C ARG A 256 1.31 20.64 -13.00
N PRO A 257 2.45 20.84 -12.32
CA PRO A 257 2.43 21.43 -10.99
C PRO A 257 1.72 22.77 -11.06
N PRO A 258 0.80 23.07 -10.13
CA PRO A 258 0.13 24.35 -10.13
C PRO A 258 1.18 25.47 -9.99
N PRO A 259 0.92 26.67 -10.54
CA PRO A 259 1.81 27.80 -10.35
C PRO A 259 2.06 28.04 -8.84
N PRO A 260 3.23 28.61 -8.44
CA PRO A 260 3.69 28.66 -7.04
C PRO A 260 2.75 29.30 -6.00
N GLN A 261 1.65 29.91 -6.47
CA GLN A 261 0.66 30.64 -5.70
C GLN A 261 -0.55 29.79 -5.30
N GLU A 262 -0.71 28.58 -5.85
CA GLU A 262 -1.75 27.64 -5.46
C GLU A 262 -1.15 26.48 -4.64
N PRO A 263 -1.83 26.04 -3.56
CA PRO A 263 -1.36 24.91 -2.78
C PRO A 263 -1.28 23.66 -3.68
N ALA A 264 -0.11 23.04 -3.74
CA ALA A 264 0.08 21.80 -4.49
C ALA A 264 -0.94 20.75 -4.03
N GLU A 265 -1.74 20.25 -4.97
CA GLU A 265 -2.60 19.10 -4.72
C GLU A 265 -1.69 17.86 -4.63
N GLU A 266 -1.47 17.38 -3.41
CA GLU A 266 -0.76 16.13 -3.15
C GLU A 266 -1.80 15.00 -3.10
N HIS A 267 -2.13 14.45 -4.27
CA HIS A 267 -2.75 13.14 -4.39
C HIS A 267 -1.77 12.07 -3.94
N GLY A 268 -2.28 10.97 -3.39
CA GLY A 268 -1.43 9.91 -2.87
C GLY A 268 -1.89 8.52 -3.28
N THR A 269 -0.96 7.60 -3.04
CA THR A 269 -1.07 6.15 -3.15
C THR A 269 -2.43 5.62 -2.72
N VAL A 270 -2.95 4.66 -3.47
CA VAL A 270 -4.21 4.00 -3.16
C VAL A 270 -3.97 2.61 -2.60
N GLY A 271 -4.93 2.10 -1.86
CA GLY A 271 -4.86 0.71 -1.42
C GLY A 271 -6.08 0.23 -0.68
N ALA A 272 -6.13 -1.09 -0.52
CA ALA A 272 -7.28 -1.81 -0.02
C ALA A 272 -6.86 -2.99 0.86
N VAL A 273 -7.66 -3.26 1.88
CA VAL A 273 -7.62 -4.52 2.63
C VAL A 273 -9.02 -5.07 2.80
N ALA A 274 -9.19 -6.38 2.66
CA ALA A 274 -10.49 -7.03 2.77
C ALA A 274 -10.43 -8.29 3.62
N LEU A 275 -11.55 -8.57 4.30
CA LEU A 275 -11.90 -9.84 4.93
C LEU A 275 -13.16 -10.36 4.24
N ASP A 276 -13.10 -11.54 3.64
CA ASP A 276 -14.26 -12.16 3.00
C ASP A 276 -15.06 -13.07 3.93
N ARG A 277 -16.19 -13.56 3.42
CA ARG A 277 -17.10 -14.45 4.14
C ARG A 277 -16.48 -15.80 4.49
N CYS A 278 -15.34 -16.15 3.90
CA CYS A 278 -14.60 -17.37 4.21
C CYS A 278 -13.52 -17.15 5.27
N GLY A 279 -13.42 -15.93 5.82
CA GLY A 279 -12.39 -15.56 6.77
C GLY A 279 -11.03 -15.32 6.12
N ASN A 280 -10.95 -15.23 4.79
CA ASN A 280 -9.69 -14.95 4.10
C ASN A 280 -9.41 -13.45 4.09
N LEU A 281 -8.15 -13.12 4.28
CA LEU A 281 -7.65 -11.75 4.23
C LEU A 281 -6.87 -11.52 2.93
N ALA A 282 -6.97 -10.32 2.39
CA ALA A 282 -6.14 -9.86 1.29
C ALA A 282 -5.78 -8.38 1.45
N ALA A 283 -4.67 -7.98 0.84
CA ALA A 283 -4.21 -6.60 0.80
C ALA A 283 -3.63 -6.26 -0.57
N GLY A 284 -3.71 -4.98 -0.94
CA GLY A 284 -3.05 -4.45 -2.12
C GLY A 284 -2.86 -2.94 -2.06
N THR A 285 -1.86 -2.47 -2.81
CA THR A 285 -1.44 -1.07 -2.85
C THR A 285 -0.96 -0.75 -4.27
N SER A 286 -1.27 0.44 -4.77
CA SER A 286 -0.85 0.94 -6.10
C SER A 286 -0.50 2.42 -6.03
N THR A 287 0.57 2.84 -6.73
CA THR A 287 1.06 4.23 -6.72
C THR A 287 1.77 4.62 -8.02
N GLY A 288 1.76 5.91 -8.36
CA GLY A 288 2.70 6.50 -9.33
C GLY A 288 4.06 6.85 -8.70
N GLY A 289 4.11 6.99 -7.38
CA GLY A 289 5.32 7.23 -6.61
C GLY A 289 5.36 8.66 -6.09
N THR A 290 6.49 9.34 -6.24
CA THR A 290 6.62 10.74 -5.81
C THR A 290 6.77 11.66 -7.02
N PRO A 291 6.18 12.87 -7.01
CA PRO A 291 6.36 13.85 -8.08
C PRO A 291 7.82 14.08 -8.41
N GLY A 292 8.20 14.00 -9.70
CA GLY A 292 9.56 14.28 -10.15
C GLY A 292 10.61 13.29 -9.65
N LYS A 293 10.20 12.06 -9.26
CA LYS A 293 11.15 11.00 -8.88
C LYS A 293 12.19 10.75 -9.96
N MET A 294 13.36 10.26 -9.57
CA MET A 294 14.35 9.76 -10.54
C MET A 294 13.75 8.57 -11.30
N PRO A 295 13.97 8.45 -12.63
CA PRO A 295 13.50 7.32 -13.41
C PRO A 295 13.96 5.99 -12.81
N GLY A 296 13.07 5.01 -12.79
CA GLY A 296 13.34 3.71 -12.18
C GLY A 296 13.37 3.69 -10.64
N ARG A 297 13.08 4.80 -9.95
CA ARG A 297 12.88 4.78 -8.50
C ARG A 297 11.62 3.97 -8.16
N VAL A 298 11.81 2.95 -7.35
CA VAL A 298 10.76 2.07 -6.81
C VAL A 298 10.48 2.41 -5.35
N GLY A 299 9.20 2.59 -5.00
CA GLY A 299 8.75 2.86 -3.63
C GLY A 299 8.48 1.61 -2.80
N ASP A 300 7.73 1.77 -1.71
CA ASP A 300 7.27 0.68 -0.81
C ASP A 300 6.14 -0.15 -1.43
N SER A 301 5.30 0.49 -2.25
CA SER A 301 4.05 -0.08 -2.78
C SER A 301 4.17 -1.44 -3.49
N PRO A 302 5.21 -1.74 -4.29
CA PRO A 302 5.36 -3.04 -4.94
C PRO A 302 6.14 -4.06 -4.07
N ILE A 303 6.63 -3.64 -2.90
CA ILE A 303 7.46 -4.48 -2.01
C ILE A 303 6.57 -5.12 -0.95
N ILE A 304 6.36 -6.43 -1.09
CA ILE A 304 5.61 -7.23 -0.11
C ILE A 304 6.28 -7.15 1.26
N GLY A 305 5.50 -6.81 2.30
CA GLY A 305 5.99 -6.56 3.65
C GLY A 305 6.30 -5.10 3.96
N ALA A 306 6.36 -4.22 2.94
CA ALA A 306 6.45 -2.78 3.12
C ALA A 306 5.11 -2.10 2.79
N GLY A 307 4.78 -1.97 1.50
CA GLY A 307 3.56 -1.29 1.04
C GLY A 307 2.29 -2.14 1.14
N SER A 308 2.42 -3.46 1.03
CA SER A 308 1.32 -4.42 1.13
C SER A 308 1.73 -5.67 1.89
N PHE A 309 0.86 -6.17 2.77
CA PHE A 309 1.08 -7.44 3.46
C PHE A 309 -0.24 -8.09 3.84
N ALA A 310 -0.36 -9.40 3.64
CA ALA A 310 -1.48 -10.18 4.18
C ALA A 310 -1.01 -11.55 4.68
N ASN A 311 -1.58 -12.00 5.78
CA ASN A 311 -1.49 -13.38 6.24
C ASN A 311 -2.85 -13.81 6.84
N ALA A 312 -2.93 -15.00 7.43
CA ALA A 312 -4.15 -15.52 8.04
C ALA A 312 -4.72 -14.68 9.21
N LYS A 313 -4.00 -13.67 9.71
CA LYS A 313 -4.39 -12.85 10.87
C LYS A 313 -4.46 -11.36 10.60
N TYR A 314 -3.64 -10.87 9.68
CA TYR A 314 -3.44 -9.45 9.42
C TYR A 314 -3.43 -9.16 7.93
N ALA A 315 -4.04 -8.04 7.54
CA ALA A 315 -3.91 -7.43 6.23
C ALA A 315 -3.59 -5.94 6.40
N LEU A 316 -2.60 -5.46 5.65
CA LEU A 316 -2.08 -4.10 5.69
C LEU A 316 -1.84 -3.57 4.29
N SER A 317 -2.24 -2.31 4.09
CA SER A 317 -1.90 -1.48 2.95
C SER A 317 -1.43 -0.12 3.48
N ALA A 318 -0.30 0.36 2.97
CA ALA A 318 0.36 1.57 3.43
C ALA A 318 0.29 2.71 2.40
N THR A 319 0.52 3.92 2.89
CA THR A 319 0.72 5.14 2.10
C THR A 319 1.62 6.10 2.87
N GLY A 320 2.48 6.82 2.15
CA GLY A 320 3.39 7.79 2.74
C GLY A 320 4.66 7.99 1.92
N LYS A 321 5.76 8.29 2.61
CA LYS A 321 7.09 8.36 2.01
C LYS A 321 7.68 6.95 1.97
N GLY A 322 7.72 6.35 0.79
CA GLY A 322 8.09 4.93 0.61
C GLY A 322 9.49 4.52 1.09
N GLU A 323 10.40 5.47 1.37
CA GLU A 323 11.70 5.19 1.96
C GLU A 323 11.68 4.79 3.46
N HIS A 324 10.55 4.97 4.16
CA HIS A 324 10.39 4.77 5.61
C HIS A 324 9.41 3.67 5.97
#